data_AF-A0A972CKV7-F1
#
_entry.id   AF-A0A972CKV7-F1
#
_cell.length_a   1.000
_cell.length_b   1.000
_cell.length_c   1.000
_cell.angle_alpha   90.00
_cell.angle_beta   90.00
_cell.angle_gamma   90.00
#
_symmetry.space_group_name_H-M   'P 1'
#
loop_
_entity.id
_entity.type
_entity.pdbx_description
1 polymer ?
#
loop_
_entity_poly.entity_id
_entity_poly.type
_entity_poly.pdbx_seq_one_letter_code
_entity_poly.pdbx_strand_id
1 'polypeptide(L)'
;MTRGLFEEFLGEIKKGLHEKSHPLNRLKEEKRLLLAALKRLEGELSYISVHGNWDEGVDSLYYLRNFAVHNRKLSHCKAYFNDTQDIYFLSLMEGEQEEIMSSLEELIHIFRRDDYSEVEKTWRIKSLEKLIIDQDKREKIFYGMLEEALSQAEWRELAKVFEDIGYLMGEVEAFNPTISQVNQGLSLEETSAIFMSLPIKIIYKNREGEIILIKDLPPDIEVEWTELSNGGRLYYELKEK
;
A
#
# COMPACT_ATOMS: atom_id res chain seq x y z
N MET A 1 26.88 -23.80 14.63
CA MET A 1 27.14 -22.69 13.63
C MET A 1 25.88 -22.38 12.81
N THR A 2 24.60 -22.61 13.28
CA THR A 2 23.27 -22.54 12.63
C THR A 2 22.37 -21.58 13.41
N ARG A 3 22.87 -20.91 14.54
CA ARG A 3 22.11 -19.97 15.38
C ARG A 3 22.30 -18.54 14.89
N GLY A 4 23.21 -18.27 13.97
CA GLY A 4 23.54 -16.93 13.45
C GLY A 4 22.82 -16.65 12.12
N LEU A 5 22.37 -17.63 11.42
CA LEU A 5 21.77 -17.47 10.07
C LEU A 5 20.25 -17.33 10.16
N PHE A 6 19.69 -17.80 11.17
CA PHE A 6 18.25 -17.67 11.43
C PHE A 6 17.95 -16.29 12.06
N GLU A 7 18.80 -15.75 12.84
CA GLU A 7 18.63 -14.41 13.46
C GLU A 7 18.89 -13.30 12.43
N GLU A 8 19.76 -13.60 11.58
CA GLU A 8 20.03 -12.69 10.44
C GLU A 8 18.89 -12.73 9.41
N PHE A 9 18.31 -13.85 9.19
CA PHE A 9 17.16 -14.03 8.28
C PHE A 9 15.89 -13.42 8.88
N LEU A 10 15.69 -13.45 10.21
CA LEU A 10 14.54 -12.82 10.90
C LEU A 10 14.73 -11.30 10.96
N GLY A 11 16.00 -10.89 11.09
CA GLY A 11 16.35 -9.45 11.03
C GLY A 11 16.11 -8.86 9.63
N GLU A 12 16.35 -9.67 8.60
CA GLU A 12 16.19 -9.23 7.19
C GLU A 12 14.73 -9.28 6.75
N ILE A 13 13.95 -10.22 7.24
CA ILE A 13 12.52 -10.32 6.94
C ILE A 13 11.76 -9.26 7.75
N LYS A 14 12.23 -8.75 8.97
CA LYS A 14 11.65 -7.78 9.92
C LYS A 14 11.87 -6.34 9.44
N LYS A 15 12.97 -6.07 8.75
CA LYS A 15 13.28 -4.69 8.32
C LYS A 15 12.67 -4.41 6.94
N GLY A 16 12.41 -5.47 6.11
CA GLY A 16 11.95 -5.27 4.72
C GLY A 16 10.42 -5.41 4.61
N LEU A 17 9.79 -6.18 5.49
CA LEU A 17 8.34 -6.44 5.40
C LEU A 17 7.56 -5.37 6.17
N HIS A 18 8.16 -4.64 7.13
CA HIS A 18 7.52 -3.60 7.96
C HIS A 18 7.53 -2.25 7.25
N GLU A 19 8.55 -2.04 6.47
CA GLU A 19 8.62 -0.73 5.78
C GLU A 19 7.69 -0.71 4.55
N LYS A 20 7.55 -1.92 4.00
CA LYS A 20 6.78 -1.91 2.72
C LYS A 20 5.29 -2.14 2.99
N SER A 21 4.97 -2.68 4.15
CA SER A 21 3.55 -3.04 4.40
C SER A 21 2.91 -2.03 5.34
N HIS A 22 3.79 -1.05 5.81
CA HIS A 22 3.22 -0.01 6.68
C HIS A 22 2.25 0.89 5.90
N PRO A 23 1.08 1.16 6.53
CA PRO A 23 0.05 1.90 5.81
C PRO A 23 0.55 3.28 5.32
N LEU A 24 1.30 3.90 6.11
CA LEU A 24 1.83 5.21 5.66
C LEU A 24 2.74 5.04 4.44
N ASN A 25 3.59 4.13 4.50
CA ASN A 25 4.47 3.90 3.32
C ASN A 25 3.66 3.50 2.08
N ARG A 26 2.64 2.92 2.36
CA ARG A 26 1.81 2.55 1.20
C ARG A 26 1.14 3.79 0.59
N LEU A 27 0.67 4.59 1.43
CA LEU A 27 0.09 5.83 0.89
C LEU A 27 1.14 6.61 0.08
N LYS A 28 2.34 6.58 0.61
CA LYS A 28 3.40 7.30 -0.12
C LYS A 28 3.70 6.62 -1.46
N GLU A 29 3.77 5.37 -1.41
CA GLU A 29 4.02 4.64 -2.66
C GLU A 29 2.89 4.85 -3.67
N GLU A 30 1.69 4.74 -3.24
CA GLU A 30 0.57 4.97 -4.19
C GLU A 30 0.66 6.38 -4.80
N LYS A 31 0.94 7.30 -3.91
CA LYS A 31 1.10 8.66 -4.47
C LYS A 31 2.25 8.69 -5.50
N ARG A 32 3.33 8.07 -5.22
CA ARG A 32 4.44 8.01 -6.21
C ARG A 32 3.96 7.44 -7.54
N LEU A 33 3.20 6.43 -7.51
CA LEU A 33 2.70 5.83 -8.76
C LEU A 33 1.77 6.79 -9.51
N LEU A 34 0.98 7.46 -8.71
CA LEU A 34 0.07 8.41 -9.39
C LEU A 34 0.87 9.54 -10.04
N LEU A 35 1.86 9.95 -9.37
CA LEU A 35 2.68 11.03 -9.97
C LEU A 35 3.44 10.51 -11.20
N ALA A 36 3.88 9.28 -11.10
CA ALA A 36 4.53 8.69 -12.28
C ALA A 36 3.56 8.62 -13.47
N ALA A 37 2.35 8.21 -13.17
CA ALA A 37 1.35 8.18 -14.25
C ALA A 37 1.12 9.59 -14.84
N LEU A 38 1.12 10.56 -13.95
CA LEU A 38 0.96 11.95 -14.45
C LEU A 38 2.15 12.33 -15.33
N LYS A 39 3.33 12.01 -14.91
CA LYS A 39 4.51 12.31 -15.74
C LYS A 39 4.46 11.58 -17.09
N ARG A 40 4.04 10.36 -17.03
CA ARG A 40 3.86 9.63 -18.30
C ARG A 40 2.86 10.33 -19.22
N LEU A 41 1.74 10.73 -18.63
CA LEU A 41 0.73 11.43 -19.46
C LEU A 41 1.32 12.71 -20.06
N GLU A 42 2.12 13.34 -19.31
CA GLU A 42 2.78 14.54 -19.86
C GLU A 42 3.68 14.17 -21.05
N GLY A 43 4.47 13.14 -20.86
CA GLY A 43 5.32 12.67 -21.98
C GLY A 43 4.49 12.31 -23.22
N GLU A 44 3.35 11.72 -22.97
CA GLU A 44 2.50 11.30 -24.10
C GLU A 44 1.86 12.54 -24.78
N LEU A 45 1.67 13.55 -23.93
CA LEU A 45 1.06 14.76 -24.51
C LEU A 45 2.00 15.39 -25.55
N SER A 46 3.25 15.37 -25.25
CA SER A 46 4.20 15.90 -26.25
C SER A 46 4.12 15.13 -27.57
N TYR A 47 4.00 13.89 -27.43
CA TYR A 47 3.85 13.06 -28.64
C TYR A 47 2.51 13.34 -29.34
N ILE A 48 1.42 13.44 -28.59
CA ILE A 48 0.07 13.66 -29.15
C ILE A 48 0.03 15.01 -29.86
N SER A 49 0.74 15.95 -29.30
CA SER A 49 0.70 17.30 -29.89
C SER A 49 1.33 17.30 -31.29
N VAL A 50 2.19 16.36 -31.54
CA VAL A 50 2.89 16.31 -32.84
C VAL A 50 2.14 15.37 -33.79
N HIS A 51 1.54 14.31 -33.26
CA HIS A 51 1.03 13.25 -34.17
C HIS A 51 -0.49 13.14 -34.05
N GLY A 52 -1.09 13.85 -33.08
CA GLY A 52 -2.56 13.94 -32.92
C GLY A 52 -3.19 12.63 -32.46
N ASN A 53 -2.38 11.63 -32.05
CA ASN A 53 -2.98 10.35 -31.63
C ASN A 53 -3.31 10.39 -30.12
N TRP A 54 -4.56 10.64 -29.77
CA TRP A 54 -4.99 10.88 -28.37
C TRP A 54 -5.25 9.55 -27.65
N ASP A 55 -5.16 8.44 -28.42
CA ASP A 55 -5.29 7.11 -27.82
C ASP A 55 -4.07 6.77 -26.95
N GLU A 56 -3.02 7.46 -27.16
CA GLU A 56 -1.76 7.16 -26.43
C GLU A 56 -1.84 7.65 -24.97
N GLY A 57 -2.73 8.56 -24.68
CA GLY A 57 -2.78 9.14 -23.32
C GLY A 57 -3.95 8.56 -22.50
N VAL A 58 -4.67 7.65 -22.99
CA VAL A 58 -5.92 7.19 -22.34
C VAL A 58 -5.57 6.28 -21.15
N ASP A 59 -4.59 5.45 -21.39
CA ASP A 59 -4.26 4.53 -20.29
C ASP A 59 -3.77 5.30 -19.05
N SER A 60 -2.95 6.30 -19.31
CA SER A 60 -2.46 7.09 -18.17
C SER A 60 -3.62 7.82 -17.46
N LEU A 61 -4.49 8.31 -18.26
CA LEU A 61 -5.64 9.03 -17.67
C LEU A 61 -6.55 8.07 -16.88
N TYR A 62 -6.74 6.90 -17.38
CA TYR A 62 -7.62 5.96 -16.64
C TYR A 62 -6.91 5.47 -15.38
N TYR A 63 -5.59 5.32 -15.55
CA TYR A 63 -4.88 4.93 -14.32
C TYR A 63 -5.03 6.03 -13.25
N LEU A 64 -4.93 7.26 -13.60
CA LEU A 64 -5.04 8.38 -12.64
C LEU A 64 -6.42 8.41 -11.96
N ARG A 65 -7.40 7.68 -12.49
CA ARG A 65 -8.72 7.57 -11.82
C ARG A 65 -8.59 6.85 -10.48
N ASN A 66 -7.49 6.15 -10.47
CA ASN A 66 -7.29 5.43 -9.20
C ASN A 66 -6.93 6.41 -8.07
N PHE A 67 -6.87 7.68 -8.33
CA PHE A 67 -6.74 8.73 -7.29
C PHE A 67 -7.87 8.63 -6.27
N ALA A 68 -9.00 8.13 -6.71
CA ALA A 68 -10.15 8.00 -5.79
C ALA A 68 -9.86 6.99 -4.68
N VAL A 69 -9.29 5.93 -5.10
CA VAL A 69 -8.97 4.91 -4.07
C VAL A 69 -7.99 5.50 -3.04
N HIS A 70 -7.01 6.17 -3.53
CA HIS A 70 -6.03 6.82 -2.63
C HIS A 70 -6.72 7.84 -1.72
N ASN A 71 -7.61 8.64 -2.29
CA ASN A 71 -8.30 9.66 -1.48
C ASN A 71 -9.21 9.03 -0.42
N ARG A 72 -9.76 7.97 -0.80
CA ARG A 72 -10.64 7.31 0.19
C ARG A 72 -9.82 6.86 1.41
N LYS A 73 -8.64 6.39 1.15
CA LYS A 73 -7.80 5.99 2.31
C LYS A 73 -7.41 7.20 3.15
N LEU A 74 -7.10 8.27 2.49
CA LEU A 74 -6.74 9.48 3.26
C LEU A 74 -7.92 9.96 4.10
N SER A 75 -9.08 9.83 3.57
CA SER A 75 -10.27 10.27 4.32
C SER A 75 -10.45 9.48 5.61
N HIS A 76 -10.05 8.23 5.56
CA HIS A 76 -10.24 7.43 6.79
C HIS A 76 -9.21 7.83 7.87
N CYS A 77 -8.22 8.46 7.44
CA CYS A 77 -7.21 8.88 8.44
C CYS A 77 -7.64 10.15 9.17
N LYS A 78 -8.67 10.77 8.68
CA LYS A 78 -9.10 12.05 9.27
C LYS A 78 -9.70 11.85 10.67
N ALA A 79 -10.18 10.63 10.82
CA ALA A 79 -10.89 10.36 12.09
C ALA A 79 -9.95 10.51 13.29
N TYR A 80 -8.67 10.76 12.95
CA TYR A 80 -7.74 10.77 14.10
C TYR A 80 -7.33 12.19 14.43
N PHE A 81 -7.97 13.09 13.83
CA PHE A 81 -7.62 14.50 14.12
C PHE A 81 -8.88 15.23 14.59
N ASN A 82 -8.74 15.99 15.80
CA ASN A 82 -9.96 16.65 16.32
C ASN A 82 -9.68 18.12 16.65
N ASP A 83 -8.43 18.46 16.39
CA ASP A 83 -8.11 19.88 16.67
C ASP A 83 -8.59 20.78 15.53
N THR A 84 -9.07 22.00 15.93
CA THR A 84 -9.68 22.93 14.96
C THR A 84 -8.71 23.23 13.81
N GLN A 85 -7.46 23.44 14.11
CA GLN A 85 -6.48 23.73 13.03
C GLN A 85 -6.29 22.52 12.11
N ASP A 86 -6.26 21.34 12.60
CA ASP A 86 -6.16 20.11 11.77
C ASP A 86 -7.41 19.93 10.89
N ILE A 87 -8.50 20.34 11.45
CA ILE A 87 -9.77 20.15 10.69
C ILE A 87 -9.78 21.10 9.49
N TYR A 88 -9.37 22.35 9.77
CA TYR A 88 -9.33 23.29 8.63
C TYR A 88 -8.39 22.77 7.53
N PHE A 89 -7.22 22.37 7.92
CA PHE A 89 -6.26 21.80 6.95
C PHE A 89 -6.86 20.63 6.19
N LEU A 90 -7.58 19.75 6.87
CA LEU A 90 -8.16 18.54 6.22
C LEU A 90 -9.30 18.94 5.28
N SER A 91 -9.99 19.96 5.64
CA SER A 91 -11.06 20.43 4.74
C SER A 91 -10.46 20.99 3.43
N LEU A 92 -9.40 21.75 3.57
CA LEU A 92 -8.72 22.23 2.36
C LEU A 92 -8.25 21.06 1.49
N MET A 93 -7.71 20.11 2.09
CA MET A 93 -7.26 18.94 1.31
C MET A 93 -8.43 18.24 0.64
N GLU A 94 -9.51 18.18 1.30
CA GLU A 94 -10.68 17.50 0.69
C GLU A 94 -11.20 18.29 -0.51
N GLY A 95 -11.26 19.55 -0.30
CA GLY A 95 -11.66 20.38 -1.47
C GLY A 95 -10.77 20.13 -2.69
N GLU A 96 -9.54 20.03 -2.46
CA GLU A 96 -8.62 19.78 -3.60
C GLU A 96 -8.83 18.38 -4.19
N GLN A 97 -9.06 17.43 -3.30
CA GLN A 97 -9.32 16.06 -3.81
C GLN A 97 -10.57 16.04 -4.69
N GLU A 98 -11.55 16.80 -4.31
CA GLU A 98 -12.78 16.83 -5.12
C GLU A 98 -12.54 17.52 -6.46
N GLU A 99 -11.77 18.56 -6.37
CA GLU A 99 -11.47 19.25 -7.63
C GLU A 99 -10.66 18.37 -8.59
N ILE A 100 -9.73 17.67 -8.04
CA ILE A 100 -8.93 16.75 -8.88
C ILE A 100 -9.85 15.70 -9.52
N MET A 101 -10.76 15.17 -8.69
CA MET A 101 -11.64 14.10 -9.24
C MET A 101 -12.57 14.67 -10.31
N SER A 102 -13.04 15.80 -10.04
CA SER A 102 -13.94 16.41 -11.05
C SER A 102 -13.18 16.68 -12.34
N SER A 103 -11.98 17.19 -12.23
CA SER A 103 -11.17 17.46 -13.43
C SER A 103 -10.82 16.16 -14.18
N LEU A 104 -10.49 15.17 -13.43
CA LEU A 104 -10.16 13.88 -14.09
C LEU A 104 -11.37 13.32 -14.83
N GLU A 105 -12.53 13.41 -14.22
CA GLU A 105 -13.74 12.88 -14.88
C GLU A 105 -14.06 13.67 -16.15
N GLU A 106 -13.92 14.95 -16.01
CA GLU A 106 -14.20 15.76 -17.22
C GLU A 106 -13.20 15.43 -18.33
N LEU A 107 -11.95 15.32 -17.95
CA LEU A 107 -10.91 15.03 -18.96
C LEU A 107 -11.14 13.67 -19.62
N ILE A 108 -11.51 12.72 -18.86
CA ILE A 108 -11.77 11.37 -19.43
C ILE A 108 -12.94 11.45 -20.41
N HIS A 109 -13.90 12.28 -20.08
CA HIS A 109 -15.09 12.38 -20.96
C HIS A 109 -14.75 13.10 -22.26
N ILE A 110 -13.84 13.92 -22.18
CA ILE A 110 -13.68 14.77 -23.40
C ILE A 110 -12.41 14.34 -24.14
N PHE A 111 -11.65 13.46 -23.60
CA PHE A 111 -10.27 13.24 -24.08
C PHE A 111 -10.29 12.73 -25.53
N ARG A 112 -11.41 11.92 -25.92
CA ARG A 112 -11.41 11.36 -27.28
C ARG A 112 -12.42 12.11 -28.16
N ARG A 113 -12.90 13.07 -27.62
CA ARG A 113 -13.96 13.74 -28.40
C ARG A 113 -13.33 14.71 -29.41
N ASP A 114 -13.87 14.63 -30.63
CA ASP A 114 -13.27 15.43 -31.74
C ASP A 114 -13.80 16.87 -31.71
N ASP A 115 -14.90 17.09 -30.94
CA ASP A 115 -15.50 18.45 -30.92
C ASP A 115 -14.76 19.35 -29.92
N TYR A 116 -13.70 18.85 -29.29
CA TYR A 116 -12.85 19.69 -28.41
C TYR A 116 -11.48 19.89 -29.06
N SER A 117 -11.07 21.20 -28.91
CA SER A 117 -9.79 21.52 -29.56
C SER A 117 -8.61 20.94 -28.76
N GLU A 118 -7.55 20.69 -29.53
CA GLU A 118 -6.30 20.18 -28.90
C GLU A 118 -5.80 21.15 -27.81
N VAL A 119 -5.88 22.38 -28.08
CA VAL A 119 -5.40 23.40 -27.11
C VAL A 119 -6.21 23.29 -25.81
N GLU A 120 -7.49 23.15 -25.91
CA GLU A 120 -8.34 23.01 -24.71
C GLU A 120 -8.00 21.74 -23.92
N LYS A 121 -7.81 20.67 -24.53
CA LYS A 121 -7.49 19.40 -23.82
C LYS A 121 -6.13 19.50 -23.12
N THR A 122 -5.23 20.13 -23.84
CA THR A 122 -3.89 20.27 -23.22
C THR A 122 -3.97 21.18 -21.99
N TRP A 123 -4.60 22.28 -22.16
CA TRP A 123 -4.75 23.19 -21.00
C TRP A 123 -5.37 22.45 -19.81
N ARG A 124 -6.36 21.70 -19.95
CA ARG A 124 -7.02 21.00 -18.82
C ARG A 124 -6.09 19.96 -18.20
N ILE A 125 -5.31 19.33 -19.06
CA ILE A 125 -4.34 18.37 -18.49
C ILE A 125 -3.31 19.12 -17.63
N LYS A 126 -2.88 20.27 -18.16
CA LYS A 126 -1.88 21.02 -17.38
C LYS A 126 -2.50 21.55 -16.07
N SER A 127 -3.73 21.97 -16.15
CA SER A 127 -4.41 22.39 -14.91
C SER A 127 -4.54 21.23 -13.92
N LEU A 128 -4.94 20.04 -14.39
CA LEU A 128 -5.00 18.86 -13.50
C LEU A 128 -3.63 18.57 -12.88
N GLU A 129 -2.64 18.75 -13.66
CA GLU A 129 -1.28 18.50 -13.13
C GLU A 129 -0.96 19.45 -11.96
N LYS A 130 -1.21 20.64 -12.19
CA LYS A 130 -0.94 21.61 -11.11
C LYS A 130 -1.72 21.26 -9.84
N LEU A 131 -2.95 20.89 -9.99
CA LEU A 131 -3.75 20.52 -8.82
C LEU A 131 -3.15 19.33 -8.07
N ILE A 132 -2.73 18.33 -8.84
CA ILE A 132 -2.20 17.09 -8.20
C ILE A 132 -0.87 17.40 -7.52
N ILE A 133 -0.07 18.29 -8.09
CA ILE A 133 1.23 18.62 -7.47
C ILE A 133 0.99 19.42 -6.19
N ASP A 134 0.09 20.34 -6.28
CA ASP A 134 -0.22 21.09 -5.04
C ASP A 134 -0.76 20.15 -3.95
N GLN A 135 -1.61 19.27 -4.37
CA GLN A 135 -2.12 18.30 -3.38
C GLN A 135 -0.98 17.45 -2.79
N ASP A 136 -0.05 17.10 -3.60
CA ASP A 136 1.08 16.29 -3.09
C ASP A 136 1.83 17.04 -1.99
N LYS A 137 2.04 18.29 -2.19
CA LYS A 137 2.75 19.07 -1.14
C LYS A 137 1.96 19.05 0.18
N ARG A 138 0.76 19.11 0.08
CA ARG A 138 -0.04 19.10 1.31
C ARG A 138 -0.09 17.69 1.92
N GLU A 139 -0.22 16.74 1.08
CA GLU A 139 -0.25 15.37 1.64
C GLU A 139 1.06 15.07 2.38
N LYS A 140 2.15 15.64 1.87
CA LYS A 140 3.42 15.38 2.58
C LYS A 140 3.36 15.95 4.00
N ILE A 141 2.73 17.08 4.12
CA ILE A 141 2.54 17.62 5.49
C ILE A 141 1.61 16.70 6.29
N PHE A 142 0.59 16.27 5.58
CA PHE A 142 -0.37 15.41 6.27
C PHE A 142 0.29 14.10 6.71
N TYR A 143 1.20 13.54 5.91
CA TYR A 143 1.91 12.30 6.31
C TYR A 143 2.69 12.55 7.61
N GLY A 144 3.29 13.71 7.66
CA GLY A 144 4.01 14.05 8.90
C GLY A 144 3.08 14.10 10.12
N MET A 145 1.96 14.64 9.84
CA MET A 145 0.96 14.68 10.93
C MET A 145 0.54 13.27 11.36
N LEU A 146 0.32 12.39 10.45
CA LEU A 146 -0.10 11.01 10.78
C LEU A 146 0.98 10.29 11.57
N GLU A 147 2.20 10.52 11.18
CA GLU A 147 3.31 9.81 11.88
C GLU A 147 3.39 10.24 13.33
N GLU A 148 3.03 11.47 13.57
CA GLU A 148 3.14 11.98 14.95
C GLU A 148 1.92 11.62 15.79
N ALA A 149 0.85 11.41 15.08
CA ALA A 149 -0.41 11.34 15.85
C ALA A 149 -0.79 9.86 16.10
N LEU A 150 -0.36 8.97 15.23
CA LEU A 150 -0.99 7.63 15.31
C LEU A 150 -0.04 6.68 16.05
N SER A 151 -0.65 5.90 16.90
CA SER A 151 0.08 4.78 17.52
C SER A 151 0.16 3.56 16.59
N GLN A 152 0.98 2.58 16.96
CA GLN A 152 1.10 1.36 16.11
C GLN A 152 -0.22 0.58 16.06
N ALA A 153 -0.93 0.55 17.17
CA ALA A 153 -2.24 -0.13 17.16
C ALA A 153 -3.21 0.55 16.19
N GLU A 154 -3.14 1.82 16.17
CA GLU A 154 -4.02 2.55 15.23
C GLU A 154 -3.59 2.32 13.78
N TRP A 155 -2.33 2.23 13.56
CA TRP A 155 -1.88 1.90 12.20
C TRP A 155 -2.34 0.50 11.78
N ARG A 156 -2.39 -0.36 12.72
CA ARG A 156 -2.89 -1.71 12.40
C ARG A 156 -4.36 -1.66 11.99
N GLU A 157 -5.07 -0.95 12.69
CA GLU A 157 -6.49 -0.85 12.31
C GLU A 157 -6.65 -0.22 10.91
N LEU A 158 -5.80 0.73 10.64
CA LEU A 158 -5.91 1.37 9.32
C LEU A 158 -5.47 0.41 8.21
N ALA A 159 -4.55 -0.39 8.58
CA ALA A 159 -4.10 -1.36 7.56
C ALA A 159 -5.25 -2.28 7.13
N LYS A 160 -6.10 -2.62 8.05
CA LYS A 160 -7.26 -3.48 7.68
C LYS A 160 -8.25 -2.70 6.80
N VAL A 161 -8.39 -1.53 7.19
CA VAL A 161 -9.32 -0.72 6.38
C VAL A 161 -8.76 -0.54 4.96
N PHE A 162 -7.44 -0.21 4.89
CA PHE A 162 -6.85 -0.02 3.54
C PHE A 162 -7.00 -1.30 2.71
N GLU A 163 -6.85 -2.39 3.34
CA GLU A 163 -7.02 -3.66 2.59
C GLU A 163 -8.44 -3.79 2.05
N ASP A 164 -9.39 -3.41 2.82
CA ASP A 164 -10.78 -3.49 2.35
C ASP A 164 -11.04 -2.53 1.17
N ILE A 165 -10.34 -1.42 1.26
CA ILE A 165 -10.53 -0.43 0.17
C ILE A 165 -9.76 -0.90 -1.07
N GLY A 166 -8.72 -1.61 -0.89
CA GLY A 166 -7.92 -2.08 -2.04
C GLY A 166 -6.68 -1.19 -2.26
N TYR A 167 -5.60 -1.90 -2.93
CA TYR A 167 -4.36 -1.14 -3.21
C TYR A 167 -4.15 -1.01 -4.72
N LEU A 168 -3.46 0.10 -5.00
CA LEU A 168 -3.25 0.38 -6.45
C LEU A 168 -2.20 -0.57 -7.02
N MET A 169 -1.42 -1.38 -5.99
CA MET A 169 -0.50 -2.40 -6.53
C MET A 169 -0.45 -3.59 -5.57
N GLY A 170 -0.53 -4.87 -6.44
CA GLY A 170 -0.11 -6.17 -5.88
C GLY A 170 -0.81 -6.47 -4.55
N GLU A 171 -0.66 -7.77 -4.19
CA GLU A 171 -1.09 -8.27 -2.86
C GLU A 171 -0.11 -7.81 -1.76
N VAL A 172 -0.77 -7.01 -0.81
CA VAL A 172 0.06 -6.45 0.28
C VAL A 172 -0.02 -7.41 1.48
N GLU A 173 1.23 -7.70 1.92
CA GLU A 173 1.24 -8.53 3.14
C GLU A 173 0.61 -7.78 4.32
N ALA A 174 -0.09 -8.56 5.25
CA ALA A 174 -0.75 -7.92 6.41
C ALA A 174 0.28 -7.19 7.29
N PHE A 175 -0.10 -5.92 7.65
CA PHE A 175 0.77 -5.14 8.56
C PHE A 175 0.57 -5.62 10.00
N ASN A 176 1.77 -6.04 10.70
CA ASN A 176 1.73 -6.45 12.13
C ASN A 176 2.88 -5.80 12.89
N PRO A 177 2.52 -4.80 13.68
CA PRO A 177 3.56 -4.02 14.39
C PRO A 177 4.21 -4.83 15.51
N THR A 178 3.56 -5.99 16.05
CA THR A 178 4.07 -6.83 17.15
C THR A 178 5.28 -7.65 16.70
N ILE A 179 5.48 -7.89 15.43
CA ILE A 179 6.63 -8.64 14.89
C ILE A 179 7.90 -7.76 15.00
N SER A 180 7.77 -6.49 15.16
CA SER A 180 8.91 -5.54 15.27
C SER A 180 9.38 -5.40 16.71
N GLN A 181 8.57 -5.91 17.65
CA GLN A 181 8.94 -5.72 19.08
C GLN A 181 9.47 -7.03 19.67
N VAL A 182 9.81 -8.06 18.80
CA VAL A 182 10.35 -9.26 19.48
C VAL A 182 11.74 -8.92 20.04
N ASN A 183 11.75 -8.51 21.36
CA ASN A 183 12.95 -8.36 22.21
C ASN A 183 13.95 -9.50 21.99
N GLN A 184 15.11 -9.18 21.40
CA GLN A 184 16.21 -10.15 21.18
C GLN A 184 16.56 -10.89 22.46
N GLY A 185 15.94 -10.55 23.62
CA GLY A 185 16.21 -11.19 24.93
C GLY A 185 15.15 -12.23 25.30
N LEU A 186 14.23 -12.49 24.38
CA LEU A 186 13.11 -13.40 24.68
C LEU A 186 13.53 -14.84 24.36
N SER A 187 13.29 -15.67 25.38
CA SER A 187 13.56 -17.11 25.23
C SER A 187 12.73 -17.72 24.09
N LEU A 188 13.21 -18.62 23.33
CA LEU A 188 12.62 -19.38 22.22
C LEU A 188 11.17 -19.79 22.53
N GLU A 189 10.83 -19.95 23.74
CA GLU A 189 9.47 -20.34 24.16
C GLU A 189 8.53 -19.14 24.17
N GLU A 190 9.02 -17.96 24.44
CA GLU A 190 8.24 -16.70 24.46
C GLU A 190 8.09 -16.13 23.05
N THR A 191 9.01 -16.45 22.14
CA THR A 191 8.98 -16.06 20.71
C THR A 191 8.06 -16.98 19.91
N SER A 192 8.01 -18.17 20.31
CA SER A 192 7.11 -19.19 19.72
C SER A 192 5.65 -18.92 20.12
N ALA A 193 5.38 -18.42 21.31
CA ALA A 193 4.02 -18.11 21.79
C ALA A 193 3.49 -16.84 21.08
N ILE A 194 4.28 -15.89 20.73
CA ILE A 194 3.93 -14.66 19.99
C ILE A 194 3.73 -14.98 18.50
N PHE A 195 4.53 -15.89 17.89
CA PHE A 195 4.43 -16.38 16.51
C PHE A 195 3.16 -17.23 16.32
N MET A 196 2.66 -17.84 17.37
CA MET A 196 1.42 -18.68 17.41
C MET A 196 0.21 -17.78 17.54
N SER A 197 0.36 -16.49 17.89
CA SER A 197 -0.77 -15.55 18.05
C SER A 197 -0.93 -14.68 16.78
N LEU A 198 -0.08 -14.86 15.64
CA LEU A 198 -0.13 -14.08 14.39
C LEU A 198 -1.10 -14.73 13.39
N PRO A 199 -1.74 -14.01 12.52
CA PRO A 199 -2.80 -14.46 11.58
C PRO A 199 -2.21 -15.02 10.29
N ILE A 200 -0.72 -15.53 10.01
CA ILE A 200 -0.19 -16.34 8.89
C ILE A 200 0.16 -17.73 9.43
N LYS A 201 -0.23 -19.08 8.31
CA LYS A 201 -0.02 -20.43 8.86
C LYS A 201 1.20 -21.11 8.21
N ILE A 202 2.51 -21.19 8.74
CA ILE A 202 3.75 -21.84 8.33
C ILE A 202 4.04 -22.97 9.33
N ILE A 203 4.29 -24.52 8.48
CA ILE A 203 4.80 -25.53 9.45
C ILE A 203 6.17 -26.01 8.95
N TYR A 204 7.26 -25.76 9.75
CA TYR A 204 8.61 -26.27 9.46
C TYR A 204 9.12 -27.06 10.67
N LYS A 205 9.55 -28.48 10.42
CA LYS A 205 10.07 -29.27 11.56
C LYS A 205 11.45 -29.83 11.19
N ASN A 206 12.49 -29.25 11.77
CA ASN A 206 13.79 -29.94 11.53
C ASN A 206 14.06 -30.98 12.62
N ARG A 207 15.10 -32.04 12.45
CA ARG A 207 15.46 -33.26 13.22
C ARG A 207 15.84 -32.92 14.65
N GLU A 208 15.80 -31.81 15.01
CA GLU A 208 16.19 -31.35 16.36
C GLU A 208 15.04 -30.61 17.04
N GLY A 209 13.74 -30.82 16.43
CA GLY A 209 12.53 -30.32 17.12
C GLY A 209 12.48 -28.79 17.16
N GLU A 210 12.69 -28.06 16.10
CA GLU A 210 12.35 -26.62 16.12
C GLU A 210 11.32 -26.30 15.04
N ILE A 211 10.48 -25.19 15.50
CA ILE A 211 9.12 -24.81 15.07
C ILE A 211 9.23 -23.65 14.08
N ILE A 212 8.33 -23.86 12.95
CA ILE A 212 8.03 -22.63 12.16
C ILE A 212 6.51 -22.51 12.05
N LEU A 213 5.94 -21.23 12.42
CA LEU A 213 4.54 -20.82 12.66
C LEU A 213 3.99 -20.11 11.42
N ILE A 214 2.78 -20.87 11.01
CA ILE A 214 1.84 -20.00 10.27
C ILE A 214 0.42 -20.41 10.66
N LYS A 215 -0.58 -19.43 11.01
CA LYS A 215 -1.89 -19.32 11.65
C LYS A 215 -3.01 -19.34 10.61
N ASP A 216 -3.46 -20.79 10.39
CA ASP A 216 -4.78 -21.38 10.22
C ASP A 216 -4.80 -22.51 9.21
N LEU A 217 -4.55 -23.63 9.82
CA LEU A 217 -4.93 -24.80 8.99
C LEU A 217 -6.36 -25.23 9.33
N PRO A 218 -7.47 -25.21 8.38
CA PRO A 218 -8.82 -25.71 8.63
C PRO A 218 -8.84 -27.22 8.86
N PRO A 219 -9.91 -27.75 9.46
CA PRO A 219 -10.03 -28.97 10.28
C PRO A 219 -10.18 -30.23 9.43
N ASP A 220 -9.90 -30.23 8.08
CA ASP A 220 -10.04 -31.47 7.30
C ASP A 220 -8.87 -31.61 6.32
N ILE A 221 -7.55 -31.31 6.69
CA ILE A 221 -6.43 -31.48 5.73
C ILE A 221 -5.53 -32.61 6.24
N GLU A 222 -5.50 -33.83 5.57
CA GLU A 222 -4.36 -34.75 5.39
C GLU A 222 -3.19 -34.06 4.68
N VAL A 223 -2.06 -33.80 5.47
CA VAL A 223 -0.98 -32.93 4.94
C VAL A 223 0.12 -33.82 4.36
N GLU A 224 0.40 -33.78 3.07
CA GLU A 224 1.52 -34.47 2.41
C GLU A 224 2.83 -33.69 2.61
N TRP A 225 3.69 -34.34 3.31
CA TRP A 225 4.97 -33.76 3.76
C TRP A 225 6.04 -33.95 2.67
N THR A 226 6.80 -32.90 2.50
CA THR A 226 8.00 -33.10 1.66
C THR A 226 9.25 -33.18 2.55
N GLU A 227 9.95 -34.33 2.36
CA GLU A 227 11.15 -34.53 3.21
C GLU A 227 12.35 -33.77 2.63
N LEU A 228 12.96 -33.11 3.41
CA LEU A 228 14.09 -32.27 2.96
C LEU A 228 15.40 -33.02 3.22
N SER A 229 16.34 -32.78 2.48
CA SER A 229 17.62 -33.51 2.46
C SER A 229 18.34 -33.40 3.80
N ASN A 230 17.87 -32.46 4.67
CA ASN A 230 18.50 -32.38 6.01
C ASN A 230 17.65 -33.07 7.08
N GLY A 231 16.66 -33.79 6.57
CA GLY A 231 15.95 -34.61 7.58
C GLY A 231 14.78 -33.85 8.21
N GLY A 232 14.35 -32.68 7.70
CA GLY A 232 13.18 -31.88 8.14
C GLY A 232 11.98 -32.09 7.22
N ARG A 233 10.70 -31.65 7.91
CA ARG A 233 9.50 -31.86 7.09
C ARG A 233 8.68 -30.57 7.02
N LEU A 234 8.23 -30.25 5.77
CA LEU A 234 7.51 -28.98 5.58
C LEU A 234 6.10 -29.27 5.05
N TYR A 235 5.05 -28.26 5.84
CA TYR A 235 3.67 -28.33 5.31
C TYR A 235 3.21 -26.93 4.90
N TYR A 236 2.40 -26.80 3.83
CA TYR A 236 1.73 -25.52 3.53
C TYR A 236 0.37 -25.79 2.90
N GLU A 237 -0.72 -25.01 3.56
CA GLU A 237 -2.09 -25.09 3.01
C GLU A 237 -2.40 -23.82 2.21
N LEU A 238 -2.74 -23.88 0.90
CA LEU A 238 -3.27 -22.70 0.17
C LEU A 238 -4.73 -22.44 0.54
N LYS A 239 -5.16 -21.39 1.63
CA LYS A 239 -6.64 -21.33 1.78
C LYS A 239 -7.22 -20.30 0.81
N GLU A 240 -8.23 -20.77 -0.17
CA GLU A 240 -9.42 -20.20 -0.87
C GLU A 240 -10.52 -19.82 0.12
N LYS A 241 -10.81 -18.56 0.49
CA LYS A 241 -11.69 -17.40 0.66
C LYS A 241 -11.47 -16.78 2.05
#